data_AF-A0A7V8Y7N8-F1
#
_entry.id   AF-A0A7V8Y7N8-F1
#
_cell.length_a   1.000
_cell.length_b   1.000
_cell.length_c   1.000
_cell.angle_alpha   90.00
_cell.angle_beta   90.00
_cell.angle_gamma   90.00
#
_symmetry.space_group_name_H-M   'P 1'
#
loop_
_entity.id
_entity.type
_entity.pdbx_description
1 polymer ?
#
loop_
_entity_poly.entity_id
_entity_poly.type
_entity_poly.pdbx_seq_one_letter_code
_entity_poly.pdbx_strand_id
1 'polypeptide(L)'
;MVGVVKRMVKAYLEEPHSALLPRLRPGQRTPLFAIGNNVVDRYAWYLRLVPQDPSWHELAGLVRCEVRMSLGLEEALRIADRVACHLPGFAGRVGIDPRAPQNLTPVGALEARLKHRLGSSALIGRALQTHLVEAAANG
;
A
#
# COMPACT_ATOMS: atom_id res chain seq x y z
N MET A 1 -2.77 -14.57 -5.46
CA MET A 1 -1.97 -13.58 -4.71
C MET A 1 -2.75 -12.28 -4.64
N VAL A 2 -2.73 -11.58 -3.49
CA VAL A 2 -3.37 -10.27 -3.31
C VAL A 2 -2.33 -9.17 -3.36
N GLY A 3 -2.52 -8.18 -4.21
CA GLY A 3 -1.74 -6.94 -4.19
C GLY A 3 -2.33 -5.96 -3.19
N VAL A 4 -1.49 -5.28 -2.39
CA VAL A 4 -1.89 -4.24 -1.44
C VAL A 4 -1.18 -2.94 -1.81
N VAL A 5 -1.95 -1.95 -2.27
CA VAL A 5 -1.46 -0.65 -2.71
C VAL A 5 -1.81 0.40 -1.67
N LYS A 6 -0.77 1.01 -1.10
CA LYS A 6 -0.84 1.93 0.04
C LYS A 6 -0.91 3.40 -0.38
N ARG A 7 -0.46 3.70 -1.60
CA ARG A 7 -0.43 5.06 -2.16
C ARG A 7 -1.46 5.17 -3.29
N MET A 8 -2.44 6.05 -3.10
CA MET A 8 -3.53 6.26 -4.05
C MET A 8 -3.23 7.54 -4.85
N VAL A 9 -2.41 7.40 -5.91
CA VAL A 9 -2.06 8.54 -6.78
C VAL A 9 -3.13 8.79 -7.85
N LYS A 10 -3.80 7.72 -8.28
CA LYS A 10 -4.91 7.77 -9.23
C LYS A 10 -6.23 7.51 -8.52
N ALA A 11 -7.21 8.38 -8.73
CA ALA A 11 -8.60 8.11 -8.38
C ALA A 11 -9.19 7.09 -9.39
N TYR A 12 -9.78 6.02 -8.88
CA TYR A 12 -10.42 4.97 -9.71
C TYR A 12 -11.93 4.94 -9.57
N LEU A 13 -12.47 5.67 -8.60
CA LEU A 13 -13.90 5.82 -8.40
C LEU A 13 -14.23 7.29 -8.57
N GLU A 14 -15.23 7.56 -9.40
CA GLU A 14 -15.86 8.87 -9.55
C GLU A 14 -17.12 8.92 -8.68
N GLU A 15 -17.65 10.12 -8.48
CA GLU A 15 -18.95 10.27 -7.82
C GLU A 15 -20.05 9.49 -8.57
N PRO A 16 -20.99 8.83 -7.88
CA PRO A 16 -21.21 8.83 -6.43
C PRO A 16 -20.38 7.79 -5.64
N HIS A 17 -19.56 6.98 -6.33
CA HIS A 17 -18.88 5.83 -5.71
C HIS A 17 -17.75 6.25 -4.78
N SER A 18 -17.05 7.35 -5.09
CA SER A 18 -16.02 7.94 -4.22
C SER A 18 -16.56 8.35 -2.85
N ALA A 19 -17.82 8.77 -2.76
CA ALA A 19 -18.46 9.14 -1.50
C ALA A 19 -18.58 7.99 -0.49
N LEU A 20 -18.38 6.73 -0.91
CA LEU A 20 -18.31 5.58 -0.01
C LEU A 20 -17.01 5.54 0.82
N LEU A 21 -15.90 6.03 0.26
CA LEU A 21 -14.56 5.93 0.86
C LEU A 21 -14.45 6.54 2.27
N PRO A 22 -14.93 7.77 2.53
CA PRO A 22 -14.92 8.33 3.88
C PRO A 22 -15.90 7.62 4.83
N ARG A 23 -16.88 6.87 4.32
CA ARG A 23 -17.92 6.21 5.13
C ARG A 23 -17.52 4.80 5.59
N LEU A 24 -16.48 4.21 5.00
CA LEU A 24 -16.00 2.88 5.37
C LEU A 24 -15.43 2.87 6.79
N ARG A 25 -15.92 1.94 7.60
CA ARG A 25 -15.37 1.58 8.92
C ARG A 25 -14.28 0.51 8.79
N PRO A 26 -13.42 0.31 9.81
CA PRO A 26 -12.41 -0.76 9.77
C PRO A 26 -13.00 -2.11 9.40
N GLY A 27 -12.35 -2.79 8.45
CA GLY A 27 -12.84 -4.07 7.92
C GLY A 27 -13.97 -3.96 6.90
N GLN A 28 -14.47 -2.76 6.60
CA GLN A 28 -15.40 -2.55 5.49
C GLN A 28 -14.64 -2.24 4.20
N ARG A 29 -15.18 -2.77 3.10
CA ARG A 29 -14.65 -2.56 1.74
C ARG A 29 -15.71 -2.00 0.80
N THR A 30 -15.24 -1.39 -0.28
CA THR A 30 -16.11 -1.13 -1.44
C THR A 30 -16.51 -2.44 -2.12
N PRO A 31 -17.53 -2.42 -3.00
CA PRO A 31 -17.68 -3.42 -4.04
C PRO A 31 -16.39 -3.59 -4.85
N LEU A 32 -16.26 -4.75 -5.51
CA LEU A 32 -15.18 -4.94 -6.48
C LEU A 32 -15.42 -4.03 -7.69
N PHE A 33 -14.35 -3.46 -8.21
CA PHE A 33 -14.32 -2.74 -9.47
C PHE A 33 -13.15 -3.24 -10.33
N ALA A 34 -13.26 -3.06 -11.64
CA ALA A 34 -12.24 -3.48 -12.60
C ALA A 34 -11.20 -2.38 -12.83
N ILE A 35 -9.92 -2.74 -12.82
CA ILE A 35 -8.83 -1.82 -13.20
C ILE A 35 -7.85 -2.49 -14.15
N GLY A 36 -7.11 -1.66 -14.88
CA GLY A 36 -6.01 -2.08 -15.74
C GLY A 36 -5.39 -0.89 -16.48
N ASN A 37 -4.34 -1.16 -17.24
CA ASN A 37 -3.70 -0.17 -18.11
C ASN A 37 -4.11 -0.50 -19.55
N ASN A 38 -5.00 0.31 -20.14
CA ASN A 38 -5.67 0.10 -21.44
C ASN A 38 -6.62 -1.11 -21.50
N VAL A 39 -6.25 -2.24 -20.88
CA VAL A 39 -7.09 -3.43 -20.76
C VAL A 39 -7.27 -3.76 -19.29
N VAL A 40 -8.52 -4.02 -18.89
CA VAL A 40 -8.85 -4.45 -17.52
C VAL A 40 -8.35 -5.88 -17.27
N ASP A 41 -7.57 -6.05 -16.20
CA ASP A 41 -6.92 -7.33 -15.89
C ASP A 41 -6.93 -7.65 -14.39
N ARG A 42 -7.49 -6.75 -13.56
CA ARG A 42 -7.56 -6.90 -12.11
C ARG A 42 -8.93 -6.52 -11.57
N TYR A 43 -9.42 -7.32 -10.63
CA TYR A 43 -10.45 -6.90 -9.69
C TYR A 43 -9.77 -6.17 -8.54
N ALA A 44 -10.31 -5.02 -8.15
CA ALA A 44 -9.80 -4.19 -7.07
C ALA A 44 -10.91 -3.74 -6.13
N TRP A 45 -10.54 -3.42 -4.90
CA TRP A 45 -11.44 -2.84 -3.91
C TRP A 45 -10.65 -1.94 -2.96
N TYR A 46 -11.32 -0.96 -2.37
CA TYR A 46 -10.76 -0.22 -1.25
C TYR A 46 -11.18 -0.85 0.07
N LEU A 47 -10.28 -0.84 1.05
CA LEU A 47 -10.50 -1.39 2.39
C LEU A 47 -9.99 -0.40 3.43
N ARG A 48 -10.81 -0.13 4.45
CA ARG A 48 -10.43 0.67 5.61
C ARG A 48 -9.76 -0.21 6.67
N LEU A 49 -8.54 0.17 7.05
CA LEU A 49 -7.73 -0.56 8.05
C LEU A 49 -7.98 -0.08 9.48
N VAL A 50 -8.13 1.22 9.69
CA VAL A 50 -8.27 1.84 11.01
C VAL A 50 -9.38 2.89 10.97
N PRO A 51 -9.96 3.29 12.12
CA PRO A 51 -10.95 4.37 12.14
C PRO A 51 -10.39 5.63 11.47
N GLN A 52 -11.26 6.39 10.79
CA GLN A 52 -10.85 7.67 10.24
C GLN A 52 -10.64 8.65 11.39
N ASP A 53 -9.45 9.24 11.44
CA ASP A 53 -9.15 10.36 12.32
C ASP A 53 -9.44 11.67 11.57
N PRO A 54 -10.23 12.60 12.14
CA PRO A 54 -10.54 13.88 11.50
C PRO A 54 -9.30 14.75 11.21
N SER A 55 -8.21 14.56 11.93
CA SER A 55 -6.95 15.29 11.72
C SER A 55 -6.13 14.77 10.55
N TRP A 56 -6.49 13.62 9.97
CA TRP A 56 -5.79 13.01 8.85
C TRP A 56 -6.48 13.28 7.53
N HIS A 57 -5.71 13.19 6.44
CA HIS A 57 -6.27 13.16 5.09
C HIS A 57 -7.31 12.03 4.96
N GLU A 58 -8.41 12.22 4.23
CA GLU A 58 -9.53 11.26 4.12
C GLU A 58 -9.13 9.84 3.67
N LEU A 59 -8.06 9.75 2.88
CA LEU A 59 -7.48 8.51 2.37
C LEU A 59 -6.54 7.81 3.38
N ALA A 60 -6.17 8.48 4.47
CA ALA A 60 -5.36 7.89 5.53
C ALA A 60 -6.07 6.68 6.14
N GLY A 61 -5.39 5.53 6.15
CA GLY A 61 -6.00 4.28 6.62
C GLY A 61 -6.86 3.55 5.60
N LEU A 62 -6.99 4.04 4.35
CA LEU A 62 -7.42 3.23 3.22
C LEU A 62 -6.23 2.56 2.54
N VAL A 63 -6.47 1.34 2.07
CA VAL A 63 -5.61 0.66 1.09
C VAL A 63 -6.46 0.18 -0.07
N ARG A 64 -5.86 0.11 -1.26
CA ARG A 64 -6.46 -0.63 -2.39
C ARG A 64 -5.90 -2.03 -2.38
N CYS A 65 -6.78 -3.02 -2.40
CA CYS A 65 -6.40 -4.40 -2.62
C CYS A 65 -6.80 -4.83 -4.04
N GLU A 66 -6.06 -5.77 -4.62
CA GLU A 66 -6.33 -6.25 -5.97
C GLU A 66 -5.93 -7.71 -6.18
N VAL A 67 -6.63 -8.37 -7.10
CA VAL A 67 -6.33 -9.72 -7.60
C VAL A 67 -6.46 -9.76 -9.12
N ARG A 68 -5.78 -10.73 -9.75
CA ARG A 68 -5.91 -10.96 -11.20
C ARG A 68 -7.32 -11.43 -11.54
N MET A 69 -7.88 -10.96 -12.65
CA MET A 69 -9.19 -11.42 -13.13
C MET A 69 -9.20 -12.90 -13.56
N SER A 70 -8.04 -13.49 -13.86
CA SER A 70 -7.92 -14.92 -14.16
C SER A 70 -8.36 -15.84 -13.02
N LEU A 71 -8.56 -15.33 -11.80
CA LEU A 71 -9.19 -16.10 -10.71
C LEU A 71 -10.71 -16.26 -10.88
N GLY A 72 -11.36 -15.42 -11.68
CA GLY A 72 -12.81 -15.32 -11.74
C GLY A 72 -13.40 -14.43 -10.62
N LEU A 73 -14.61 -13.93 -10.87
CA LEU A 73 -15.28 -12.95 -10.00
C LEU A 73 -15.64 -13.52 -8.62
N GLU A 74 -16.15 -14.75 -8.58
CA GLU A 74 -16.61 -15.40 -7.33
C GLU A 74 -15.46 -15.57 -6.33
N GLU A 75 -14.33 -16.10 -6.82
CA GLU A 75 -13.14 -16.27 -5.98
C GLU A 75 -12.54 -14.92 -5.57
N ALA A 76 -12.59 -13.91 -6.46
CA ALA A 76 -12.17 -12.55 -6.11
C ALA A 76 -13.03 -11.96 -4.97
N LEU A 77 -14.34 -12.18 -4.97
CA LEU A 77 -15.24 -11.75 -3.90
C LEU A 77 -14.88 -12.43 -2.58
N ARG A 78 -14.74 -13.76 -2.59
CA ARG A 78 -14.37 -14.54 -1.41
C ARG A 78 -13.04 -14.10 -0.81
N ILE A 79 -12.05 -13.83 -1.66
CA ILE A 79 -10.75 -13.30 -1.22
C ILE A 79 -10.93 -11.90 -0.63
N ALA A 80 -11.68 -11.02 -1.28
CA ALA A 80 -11.90 -9.66 -0.81
C ALA A 80 -12.54 -9.62 0.59
N ASP A 81 -13.53 -10.48 0.84
CA ASP A 81 -14.17 -10.61 2.14
C ASP A 81 -13.21 -11.12 3.22
N ARG A 82 -12.44 -12.17 2.92
CA ARG A 82 -11.42 -12.67 3.86
C ARG A 82 -10.35 -11.63 4.17
N VAL A 83 -9.88 -10.90 3.17
CA VAL A 83 -8.90 -9.82 3.35
C VAL A 83 -9.50 -8.72 4.23
N ALA A 84 -10.76 -8.36 4.02
CA ALA A 84 -11.44 -7.36 4.83
C ALA A 84 -11.52 -7.75 6.32
N CYS A 85 -11.71 -9.03 6.63
CA CYS A 85 -11.69 -9.52 8.02
C CYS A 85 -10.30 -9.46 8.68
N HIS A 86 -9.22 -9.77 7.95
CA HIS A 86 -7.91 -9.98 8.56
C HIS A 86 -6.95 -8.80 8.46
N LEU A 87 -6.96 -8.06 7.34
CA LEU A 87 -5.95 -7.05 7.06
C LEU A 87 -5.90 -5.90 8.09
N PRO A 88 -7.03 -5.41 8.65
CA PRO A 88 -7.01 -4.41 9.72
C PRO A 88 -6.14 -4.80 10.92
N GLY A 89 -6.08 -6.08 11.28
CA GLY A 89 -5.25 -6.59 12.39
C GLY A 89 -3.75 -6.41 12.18
N PHE A 90 -3.32 -6.12 10.94
CA PHE A 90 -1.93 -5.87 10.58
C PHE A 90 -1.64 -4.39 10.30
N ALA A 91 -2.58 -3.49 10.56
CA ALA A 91 -2.39 -2.05 10.32
C ALA A 91 -1.15 -1.50 11.04
N GLY A 92 -0.48 -0.55 10.40
CA GLY A 92 0.69 0.11 10.97
C GLY A 92 0.36 0.86 12.26
N ARG A 93 1.29 0.86 13.22
CA ARG A 93 1.14 1.58 14.48
C ARG A 93 1.68 3.01 14.35
N VAL A 94 0.84 3.99 14.65
CA VAL A 94 1.23 5.41 14.71
C VAL A 94 2.30 5.59 15.79
N GLY A 95 3.30 6.42 15.51
CA GLY A 95 4.45 6.65 16.38
C GLY A 95 5.59 5.63 16.22
N ILE A 96 5.36 4.49 15.55
CA ILE A 96 6.41 3.51 15.23
C ILE A 96 6.83 3.63 13.76
N ASP A 97 5.88 3.63 12.84
CA ASP A 97 6.14 3.83 11.41
C ASP A 97 5.54 5.16 10.96
N PRO A 98 6.32 6.10 10.39
CA PRO A 98 5.78 7.36 9.87
C PRO A 98 4.81 7.17 8.69
N ARG A 99 4.77 5.97 8.10
CA ARG A 99 3.84 5.56 7.04
C ARG A 99 2.64 4.77 7.57
N ALA A 100 2.49 4.68 8.89
CA ALA A 100 1.26 4.21 9.50
C ALA A 100 0.09 5.14 9.12
N PRO A 101 -1.15 4.64 9.12
CA PRO A 101 -1.57 3.25 9.38
C PRO A 101 -1.48 2.32 8.16
N GLN A 102 -1.21 2.86 6.97
CA GLN A 102 -1.30 2.13 5.70
C GLN A 102 -0.13 1.15 5.50
N ASN A 103 1.02 1.42 6.12
CA ASN A 103 2.13 0.47 6.11
C ASN A 103 1.92 -0.65 7.14
N LEU A 104 1.49 -1.81 6.65
CA LEU A 104 1.23 -2.98 7.49
C LEU A 104 2.47 -3.36 8.31
N THR A 105 2.29 -3.62 9.61
CA THR A 105 3.38 -3.98 10.54
C THR A 105 4.31 -5.10 10.02
N PRO A 106 3.81 -6.25 9.51
CA PRO A 106 4.70 -7.29 8.98
C PRO A 106 5.50 -6.83 7.76
N VAL A 107 4.94 -5.95 6.93
CA VAL A 107 5.66 -5.40 5.76
C VAL A 107 6.74 -4.42 6.21
N GLY A 108 6.44 -3.53 7.16
CA GLY A 108 7.43 -2.64 7.75
C GLY A 108 8.60 -3.39 8.40
N ALA A 109 8.32 -4.47 9.13
CA ALA A 109 9.35 -5.32 9.74
C ALA A 109 10.23 -6.02 8.69
N LEU A 110 9.62 -6.53 7.61
CA LEU A 110 10.36 -7.12 6.49
C LEU A 110 11.26 -6.08 5.80
N GLU A 111 10.73 -4.90 5.51
CA GLU A 111 11.49 -3.80 4.90
C GLU A 111 12.68 -3.39 5.78
N ALA A 112 12.49 -3.30 7.10
CA ALA A 112 13.57 -3.00 8.03
C ALA A 112 14.67 -4.07 8.00
N ARG A 113 14.29 -5.35 7.97
CA ARG A 113 15.24 -6.47 7.86
C ARG A 113 15.99 -6.46 6.52
N LEU A 114 15.31 -6.18 5.42
CA LEU A 114 15.93 -6.09 4.10
C LEU A 114 16.90 -4.91 4.04
N LYS A 115 16.52 -3.74 4.54
CA LYS A 115 17.41 -2.56 4.64
C LYS A 115 18.66 -2.87 5.46
N HIS A 116 18.52 -3.55 6.60
CA HIS A 116 19.67 -3.98 7.40
C HIS A 116 20.63 -4.88 6.60
N ARG A 117 20.11 -5.80 5.78
CA ARG A 117 20.93 -6.71 4.95
C ARG A 117 21.63 -6.01 3.78
N LEU A 118 21.15 -4.85 3.34
CA LEU A 118 21.79 -4.06 2.28
C LEU A 118 23.04 -3.32 2.77
N GLY A 119 23.29 -3.29 4.08
CA GLY A 119 24.45 -2.61 4.67
C GLY A 119 24.23 -1.11 4.90
N SER A 120 25.30 -0.42 5.27
CA SER A 120 25.23 1.00 5.64
C SER A 120 25.17 1.90 4.41
N SER A 121 24.03 2.55 4.19
CA SER A 121 23.87 3.57 3.15
C SER A 121 24.87 4.72 3.31
N ALA A 122 25.29 5.04 4.53
CA ALA A 122 26.28 6.09 4.77
C ALA A 122 27.68 5.67 4.30
N LEU A 123 28.05 4.39 4.49
CA LEU A 123 29.33 3.88 3.99
C LEU A 123 29.34 3.80 2.47
N ILE A 124 28.25 3.30 1.86
CA ILE A 124 28.10 3.25 0.40
C ILE A 124 28.14 4.68 -0.17
N GLY A 125 27.43 5.62 0.45
CA GLY A 125 27.42 7.02 0.02
C GLY A 125 28.80 7.67 0.09
N ARG A 126 29.55 7.44 1.17
CA ARG A 126 30.93 7.93 1.31
C ARG A 126 31.85 7.33 0.27
N ALA A 127 31.81 6.02 0.06
CA ALA A 127 32.62 5.35 -0.95
C ALA A 127 32.33 5.89 -2.36
N LEU A 128 31.05 6.12 -2.69
CA LEU A 128 30.64 6.69 -3.95
C LEU A 128 31.16 8.14 -4.12
N GLN A 129 31.06 8.96 -3.07
CA GLN A 129 31.60 10.32 -3.08
C GLN A 129 33.12 10.33 -3.28
N THR A 130 33.86 9.49 -2.55
CA THR A 130 35.31 9.36 -2.70
C THR A 130 35.69 8.99 -4.13
N HIS A 131 35.05 7.98 -4.71
CA HIS A 131 35.32 7.58 -6.09
C HIS A 131 34.99 8.66 -7.13
N LEU A 132 33.91 9.43 -6.94
CA LEU A 132 33.58 10.52 -7.85
C LEU A 132 34.63 11.65 -7.80
N VAL A 133 35.16 11.96 -6.62
CA VAL A 133 36.24 12.95 -6.46
C VAL A 133 37.54 12.45 -7.11
N GLU A 134 37.91 11.18 -6.90
CA GLU A 134 39.08 10.57 -7.53
C GLU A 134 38.95 10.54 -9.06
N ALA A 135 37.78 10.17 -9.59
CA ALA A 135 37.52 10.16 -11.02
C ALA A 135 37.59 11.56 -11.64
N ALA A 136 37.12 12.59 -10.94
CA ALA A 136 37.21 13.98 -11.37
C ALA A 136 38.64 14.57 -11.28
N ALA A 137 39.49 14.02 -10.42
CA ALA A 137 40.89 14.43 -10.30
C ALA A 137 41.82 13.76 -11.33
N ASN A 138 41.40 12.62 -11.90
CA ASN A 138 42.18 11.81 -12.84
C ASN A 138 41.73 11.92 -14.31
N GLY A 139 40.78 12.81 -14.62
CA GLY A 139 40.30 13.10 -15.98
C GLY A 139 40.48 14.57 -16.32
#